data_AF-A0A968WJ94-F1
#
_entry.id   AF-A0A968WJ94-F1
#
_cell.length_a   1.000
_cell.length_b   1.000
_cell.length_c   1.000
_cell.angle_alpha   90.00
_cell.angle_beta   90.00
_cell.angle_gamma   90.00
#
_symmetry.space_group_name_H-M   'P 1'
#
loop_
_entity.id
_entity.type
_entity.pdbx_description
1 polymer ?
#
loop_
_entity_poly.entity_id
_entity_poly.type
_entity_poly.pdbx_seq_one_letter_code
_entity_poly.pdbx_strand_id
1 'polypeptide(L)'
;TRHRIMGILSGADYQVVYSDTPGILEPKYSLHEAMMHYVKVSLEDADVILLLVELGDKYEPALFDRFKTIETPIVLVINKIDRAKGSQVVDKATYWKEQLPGVAAVLPLSASKGTGVDQVLPTLLAQLPEHPPYFPEDELTDRTERFFAAEIIREKIFLNYEEEIPYSAEVSVTDFKEAEDIIRIRAEIFVERDTQKGILIGKAGESLKKVGMQARKDMEAFFKKKIFLETFVKVAKNWRKERNRLRQFGYLE
;
A
#
# COMPACT_ATOMS: atom_id res chain seq x y z
N THR A 1 1.00 1.37 2.38
CA THR A 1 -0.04 2.05 1.58
C THR A 1 -0.88 2.95 2.49
N ARG A 2 -1.55 3.99 1.95
CA ARG A 2 -2.51 4.84 2.73
C ARG A 2 -3.98 4.68 2.30
N HIS A 3 -4.22 4.09 1.14
CA HIS A 3 -5.54 3.70 0.64
C HIS A 3 -5.63 2.17 0.58
N ARG A 4 -6.86 1.64 0.53
CA ARG A 4 -7.10 0.25 0.10
C ARG A 4 -6.80 0.15 -1.40
N ILE A 5 -5.96 -0.76 -1.87
CA ILE A 5 -5.74 -0.94 -3.32
C ILE A 5 -6.27 -2.30 -3.72
N MET A 6 -7.17 -2.33 -4.70
CA MET A 6 -7.67 -3.58 -5.26
C MET A 6 -6.76 -4.04 -6.40
N GLY A 7 -6.35 -5.31 -6.36
CA GLY A 7 -5.63 -5.97 -7.43
C GLY A 7 -6.36 -7.25 -7.83
N ILE A 8 -6.64 -7.43 -9.11
CA ILE A 8 -7.45 -8.53 -9.62
C ILE A 8 -6.53 -9.50 -10.37
N LEU A 9 -6.59 -10.77 -10.00
CA LEU A 9 -5.85 -11.85 -10.64
C LEU A 9 -6.84 -12.90 -11.18
N SER A 10 -7.03 -12.91 -12.49
CA SER A 10 -7.88 -13.88 -13.18
C SER A 10 -7.02 -15.00 -13.77
N GLY A 11 -7.36 -16.25 -13.45
CA GLY A 11 -6.85 -17.46 -14.07
C GLY A 11 -7.91 -18.11 -14.96
N ALA A 12 -7.63 -19.32 -15.46
CA ALA A 12 -8.59 -20.03 -16.32
C ALA A 12 -9.84 -20.52 -15.56
N ASP A 13 -9.69 -20.81 -14.27
CA ASP A 13 -10.70 -21.43 -13.41
C ASP A 13 -10.85 -20.73 -12.05
N TYR A 14 -10.22 -19.57 -11.87
CA TYR A 14 -10.30 -18.79 -10.63
C TYR A 14 -10.21 -17.28 -10.88
N GLN A 15 -10.73 -16.50 -9.94
CA GLN A 15 -10.45 -15.07 -9.83
C GLN A 15 -10.15 -14.74 -8.37
N VAL A 16 -9.02 -14.07 -8.11
CA VAL A 16 -8.63 -13.60 -6.78
C VAL A 16 -8.63 -12.08 -6.78
N VAL A 17 -9.42 -11.48 -5.90
CA VAL A 17 -9.46 -10.02 -5.69
C VAL A 17 -8.65 -9.68 -4.45
N TYR A 18 -7.39 -9.30 -4.64
CA TYR A 18 -6.54 -8.81 -3.57
C TYR A 18 -6.96 -7.43 -3.12
N SER A 19 -6.95 -7.22 -1.81
CA SER A 19 -7.19 -5.93 -1.20
C SER A 19 -5.99 -5.55 -0.33
N ASP A 20 -5.02 -4.82 -0.89
CA ASP A 20 -3.90 -4.27 -0.13
C ASP A 20 -4.39 -3.16 0.79
N THR A 21 -4.12 -3.29 2.09
CA THR A 21 -4.58 -2.34 3.11
C THR A 21 -3.43 -1.53 3.69
N PRO A 22 -3.69 -0.35 4.24
CA PRO A 22 -2.74 0.31 5.11
C PRO A 22 -2.24 -0.61 6.24
N GLY A 23 -0.99 -0.40 6.69
CA GLY A 23 -0.44 -1.16 7.81
C GLY A 23 -1.23 -0.88 9.10
N ILE A 24 -1.51 -1.93 9.86
CA ILE A 24 -2.26 -1.85 11.12
C ILE A 24 -1.43 -1.05 12.13
N LEU A 25 -2.03 -0.03 12.72
CA LEU A 25 -1.38 0.86 13.68
C LEU A 25 -2.38 1.41 14.68
N GLU A 26 -1.87 1.94 15.80
CA GLU A 26 -2.71 2.69 16.73
C GLU A 26 -2.96 4.11 16.18
N PRO A 27 -4.24 4.50 15.97
CA PRO A 27 -4.56 5.79 15.39
C PRO A 27 -4.23 6.94 16.35
N LYS A 28 -3.56 7.97 15.82
CA LYS A 28 -3.14 9.17 16.58
C LYS A 28 -3.78 10.47 16.07
N TYR A 29 -4.34 10.43 14.87
CA TYR A 29 -4.95 11.58 14.20
C TYR A 29 -5.88 11.09 13.07
N SER A 30 -6.70 11.98 12.52
CA SER A 30 -7.81 11.61 11.63
C SER A 30 -7.42 10.84 10.37
N LEU A 31 -6.25 11.09 9.78
CA LEU A 31 -5.76 10.24 8.67
C LEU A 31 -5.53 8.79 9.13
N HIS A 32 -4.95 8.57 10.32
CA HIS A 32 -4.80 7.22 10.83
C HIS A 32 -6.15 6.55 11.09
N GLU A 33 -7.13 7.29 11.61
CA GLU A 33 -8.50 6.78 11.79
C GLU A 33 -9.12 6.36 10.45
N ALA A 34 -8.95 7.17 9.41
CA ALA A 34 -9.38 6.85 8.05
C ALA A 34 -8.67 5.59 7.51
N MET A 35 -7.36 5.46 7.71
CA MET A 35 -6.60 4.28 7.33
C MET A 35 -7.10 3.02 8.07
N MET A 36 -7.38 3.12 9.37
CA MET A 36 -7.90 2.00 10.17
C MET A 36 -9.33 1.62 9.79
N HIS A 37 -10.11 2.57 9.29
CA HIS A 37 -11.42 2.26 8.69
C HIS A 37 -11.27 1.38 7.46
N TYR A 38 -10.33 1.68 6.55
CA TYR A 38 -10.06 0.80 5.39
C TYR A 38 -9.63 -0.61 5.80
N VAL A 39 -8.78 -0.73 6.82
CA VAL A 39 -8.37 -2.03 7.37
C VAL A 39 -9.60 -2.78 7.89
N LYS A 40 -10.44 -2.12 8.70
CA LYS A 40 -11.63 -2.75 9.28
C LYS A 40 -12.58 -3.28 8.20
N VAL A 41 -12.95 -2.44 7.23
CA VAL A 41 -13.84 -2.83 6.12
C VAL A 41 -13.25 -3.99 5.33
N SER A 42 -11.95 -3.96 5.03
CA SER A 42 -11.30 -5.04 4.29
C SER A 42 -11.26 -6.36 5.05
N LEU A 43 -11.23 -6.33 6.39
CA LEU A 43 -11.32 -7.54 7.21
C LEU A 43 -12.74 -8.10 7.27
N GLU A 44 -13.76 -7.25 7.22
CA GLU A 44 -15.17 -7.66 7.20
C GLU A 44 -15.59 -8.27 5.85
N ASP A 45 -15.05 -7.75 4.74
CA ASP A 45 -15.38 -8.19 3.37
C ASP A 45 -14.55 -9.39 2.89
N ALA A 46 -13.52 -9.81 3.62
CA ALA A 46 -12.56 -10.81 3.13
C ALA A 46 -13.07 -12.24 3.28
N ASP A 47 -12.92 -13.03 2.21
CA ASP A 47 -13.08 -14.50 2.26
C ASP A 47 -11.84 -15.18 2.87
N VAL A 48 -10.66 -14.60 2.69
CA VAL A 48 -9.38 -15.10 3.25
C VAL A 48 -8.49 -13.92 3.63
N ILE A 49 -7.86 -13.98 4.81
CA ILE A 49 -6.96 -12.93 5.30
C ILE A 49 -5.51 -13.37 5.16
N LEU A 50 -4.70 -12.60 4.42
CA LEU A 50 -3.24 -12.76 4.43
C LEU A 50 -2.64 -11.84 5.51
N LEU A 51 -2.27 -12.42 6.64
CA LEU A 51 -1.62 -11.68 7.72
C LEU A 51 -0.10 -11.74 7.54
N LEU A 52 0.51 -10.65 7.06
CA LEU A 52 1.95 -10.55 6.88
C LEU A 52 2.65 -10.08 8.16
N VAL A 53 3.68 -10.82 8.57
CA VAL A 53 4.57 -10.49 9.69
C VAL A 53 6.04 -10.69 9.30
N GLU A 54 6.94 -10.03 10.01
CA GLU A 54 8.39 -10.19 9.89
C GLU A 54 8.99 -10.90 11.11
N LEU A 55 10.24 -11.34 11.00
CA LEU A 55 10.95 -12.04 12.08
C LEU A 55 11.04 -11.20 13.38
N GLY A 56 11.12 -9.88 13.26
CA GLY A 56 11.21 -8.95 14.38
C GLY A 56 9.88 -8.61 15.06
N ASP A 57 8.75 -8.84 14.38
CA ASP A 57 7.44 -8.36 14.84
C ASP A 57 6.97 -9.10 16.07
N LYS A 58 6.36 -8.41 17.02
CA LYS A 58 5.87 -9.02 18.25
C LYS A 58 4.35 -8.98 18.28
N TYR A 59 3.77 -9.89 19.04
CA TYR A 59 2.36 -9.84 19.34
C TYR A 59 2.06 -8.61 20.21
N GLU A 60 1.27 -7.71 19.66
CA GLU A 60 0.72 -6.55 20.34
C GLU A 60 -0.80 -6.70 20.45
N PRO A 61 -1.37 -6.90 21.66
CA PRO A 61 -2.79 -7.16 21.82
C PRO A 61 -3.70 -6.15 21.10
N ALA A 62 -3.36 -4.86 21.17
CA ALA A 62 -4.11 -3.79 20.50
C ALA A 62 -4.20 -3.93 18.96
N LEU A 63 -3.21 -4.57 18.34
CA LEU A 63 -3.18 -4.80 16.90
C LEU A 63 -3.82 -6.15 16.55
N PHE A 64 -3.49 -7.21 17.32
CA PHE A 64 -3.73 -8.58 16.92
C PHE A 64 -4.93 -9.28 17.56
N ASP A 65 -5.47 -8.80 18.70
CA ASP A 65 -6.56 -9.50 19.41
C ASP A 65 -7.80 -9.70 18.52
N ARG A 66 -8.05 -8.77 17.58
CA ARG A 66 -9.15 -8.87 16.61
C ARG A 66 -9.09 -10.12 15.73
N PHE A 67 -7.88 -10.64 15.46
CA PHE A 67 -7.67 -11.84 14.64
C PHE A 67 -7.96 -13.13 15.40
N LYS A 68 -8.08 -13.08 16.74
CA LYS A 68 -8.49 -14.25 17.54
C LYS A 68 -9.98 -14.53 17.45
N THR A 69 -10.78 -13.53 17.09
CA THR A 69 -12.25 -13.60 17.08
C THR A 69 -12.84 -13.60 15.67
N ILE A 70 -12.01 -13.44 14.63
CA ILE A 70 -12.47 -13.45 13.24
C ILE A 70 -12.68 -14.88 12.79
N GLU A 71 -13.79 -15.14 12.10
CA GLU A 71 -14.12 -16.46 11.57
C GLU A 71 -13.46 -16.73 10.21
N THR A 72 -13.15 -15.66 9.46
CA THR A 72 -12.47 -15.71 8.18
C THR A 72 -11.11 -16.42 8.31
N PRO A 73 -10.79 -17.39 7.42
CA PRO A 73 -9.52 -18.11 7.46
C PRO A 73 -8.33 -17.17 7.32
N ILE A 74 -7.37 -17.30 8.25
CA ILE A 74 -6.14 -16.51 8.24
C ILE A 74 -4.98 -17.35 7.71
N VAL A 75 -4.34 -16.89 6.65
CA VAL A 75 -3.05 -17.37 6.17
C VAL A 75 -1.97 -16.45 6.71
N LEU A 76 -1.20 -16.94 7.69
CA LEU A 76 -0.09 -16.21 8.26
C LEU A 76 1.13 -16.29 7.34
N VAL A 77 1.64 -15.16 6.89
CA VAL A 77 2.82 -15.06 6.04
C VAL A 77 3.98 -14.49 6.83
N ILE A 78 5.05 -15.27 7.00
CA ILE A 78 6.29 -14.79 7.63
C ILE A 78 7.24 -14.35 6.51
N ASN A 79 7.28 -13.05 6.23
CA ASN A 79 8.06 -12.49 5.13
C ASN A 79 9.53 -12.21 5.56
N LYS A 80 10.38 -11.97 4.55
CA LYS A 80 11.81 -11.65 4.68
C LYS A 80 12.65 -12.76 5.33
N ILE A 81 12.31 -14.03 5.07
CA ILE A 81 13.09 -15.18 5.57
C ILE A 81 14.53 -15.22 5.07
N ASP A 82 14.85 -14.49 3.99
CA ASP A 82 16.23 -14.33 3.50
C ASP A 82 17.16 -13.67 4.54
N ARG A 83 16.59 -13.01 5.56
CA ARG A 83 17.34 -12.41 6.67
C ARG A 83 17.45 -13.32 7.89
N ALA A 84 16.76 -14.46 7.89
CA ALA A 84 16.75 -15.39 9.01
C ALA A 84 18.07 -16.14 9.14
N LYS A 85 18.40 -16.54 10.37
CA LYS A 85 19.55 -17.39 10.70
C LYS A 85 19.11 -18.55 11.59
N GLY A 86 19.68 -19.73 11.37
CA GLY A 86 19.41 -20.92 12.19
C GLY A 86 17.92 -21.26 12.26
N SER A 87 17.40 -21.42 13.47
CA SER A 87 16.01 -21.82 13.74
C SER A 87 15.00 -20.68 13.68
N GLN A 88 15.41 -19.43 13.43
CA GLN A 88 14.56 -18.24 13.60
C GLN A 88 13.19 -18.32 12.90
N VAL A 89 13.13 -18.88 11.68
CA VAL A 89 11.85 -19.03 10.95
C VAL A 89 10.91 -20.00 11.67
N VAL A 90 11.45 -21.13 12.13
CA VAL A 90 10.69 -22.18 12.84
C VAL A 90 10.23 -21.65 14.19
N ASP A 91 11.13 -21.03 14.94
CA ASP A 91 10.83 -20.43 16.24
C ASP A 91 9.73 -19.35 16.09
N LYS A 92 9.81 -18.55 15.02
CA LYS A 92 8.82 -17.52 14.74
C LYS A 92 7.46 -18.08 14.33
N ALA A 93 7.45 -19.15 13.55
CA ALA A 93 6.22 -19.84 13.17
C ALA A 93 5.53 -20.45 14.39
N THR A 94 6.28 -21.11 15.28
CA THR A 94 5.77 -21.64 16.55
C THR A 94 5.21 -20.52 17.41
N TYR A 95 5.98 -19.45 17.61
CA TYR A 95 5.55 -18.28 18.38
C TYR A 95 4.21 -17.73 17.89
N TRP A 96 4.04 -17.48 16.59
CA TRP A 96 2.79 -16.92 16.09
C TRP A 96 1.63 -17.90 16.12
N LYS A 97 1.86 -19.20 15.95
CA LYS A 97 0.81 -20.22 16.13
C LYS A 97 0.30 -20.26 17.57
N GLU A 98 1.17 -20.08 18.56
CA GLU A 98 0.75 -19.99 19.96
C GLU A 98 -0.09 -18.73 20.23
N GLN A 99 0.28 -17.60 19.62
CA GLN A 99 -0.44 -16.34 19.79
C GLN A 99 -1.77 -16.29 19.02
N LEU A 100 -1.81 -16.93 17.85
CA LEU A 100 -2.96 -16.98 16.95
C LEU A 100 -3.25 -18.45 16.57
N PRO A 101 -3.84 -19.24 17.48
CA PRO A 101 -4.05 -20.68 17.26
C PRO A 101 -5.05 -20.99 16.13
N GLY A 102 -5.85 -20.02 15.72
CA GLY A 102 -6.87 -20.15 14.66
C GLY A 102 -6.36 -19.95 13.23
N VAL A 103 -5.06 -19.73 13.00
CA VAL A 103 -4.55 -19.56 11.63
C VAL A 103 -4.66 -20.85 10.82
N ALA A 104 -5.20 -20.75 9.60
CA ALA A 104 -5.45 -21.87 8.71
C ALA A 104 -4.16 -22.40 8.07
N ALA A 105 -3.19 -21.53 7.80
CA ALA A 105 -1.89 -21.90 7.25
C ALA A 105 -0.78 -20.94 7.71
N VAL A 106 0.47 -21.40 7.66
CA VAL A 106 1.66 -20.58 7.92
C VAL A 106 2.64 -20.74 6.77
N LEU A 107 2.95 -19.64 6.09
CA LEU A 107 3.80 -19.58 4.91
C LEU A 107 5.04 -18.71 5.17
N PRO A 108 6.21 -19.32 5.43
CA PRO A 108 7.47 -18.59 5.45
C PRO A 108 7.95 -18.30 4.02
N LEU A 109 8.19 -17.03 3.68
CA LEU A 109 8.63 -16.64 2.33
C LEU A 109 9.56 -15.42 2.31
N SER A 110 10.21 -15.20 1.17
CA SER A 110 10.89 -13.93 0.86
C SER A 110 10.29 -13.33 -0.40
N ALA A 111 9.43 -12.31 -0.24
CA ALA A 111 8.82 -11.62 -1.37
C ALA A 111 9.87 -11.00 -2.31
N SER A 112 10.98 -10.51 -1.75
CA SER A 112 12.05 -9.87 -2.53
C SER A 112 12.92 -10.86 -3.32
N LYS A 113 13.00 -12.13 -2.89
CA LYS A 113 13.77 -13.19 -3.57
C LYS A 113 12.88 -14.16 -4.35
N GLY A 114 11.57 -14.09 -4.17
CA GLY A 114 10.61 -15.02 -4.74
C GLY A 114 10.51 -16.37 -4.00
N THR A 115 11.39 -16.64 -3.03
CA THR A 115 11.41 -17.90 -2.28
C THR A 115 10.08 -18.12 -1.56
N GLY A 116 9.36 -19.20 -1.89
CA GLY A 116 8.11 -19.60 -1.23
C GLY A 116 6.87 -18.78 -1.64
N VAL A 117 7.01 -17.81 -2.56
CA VAL A 117 5.88 -17.00 -3.05
C VAL A 117 4.92 -17.84 -3.89
N ASP A 118 5.45 -18.84 -4.59
CA ASP A 118 4.71 -19.81 -5.41
C ASP A 118 3.67 -20.59 -4.60
N GLN A 119 3.86 -20.73 -3.28
CA GLN A 119 2.93 -21.44 -2.39
C GLN A 119 1.75 -20.56 -1.94
N VAL A 120 1.82 -19.24 -2.12
CA VAL A 120 0.78 -18.32 -1.64
C VAL A 120 -0.52 -18.55 -2.41
N LEU A 121 -0.49 -18.45 -3.74
CA LEU A 121 -1.70 -18.57 -4.55
C LEU A 121 -2.42 -19.93 -4.36
N PRO A 122 -1.75 -21.10 -4.43
CA PRO A 122 -2.40 -22.38 -4.16
C PRO A 122 -3.04 -22.45 -2.76
N THR A 123 -2.39 -21.88 -1.75
CA THR A 123 -2.93 -21.86 -0.37
C THR A 123 -4.19 -20.99 -0.29
N LEU A 124 -4.25 -19.88 -1.03
CA LEU A 124 -5.44 -19.03 -1.07
C LEU A 124 -6.58 -19.71 -1.83
N LEU A 125 -6.30 -20.28 -3.00
CA LEU A 125 -7.31 -20.96 -3.82
C LEU A 125 -7.99 -22.11 -3.07
N ALA A 126 -7.25 -22.83 -2.22
CA ALA A 126 -7.80 -23.90 -1.39
C ALA A 126 -8.78 -23.42 -0.28
N GLN A 127 -8.79 -22.12 0.01
CA GLN A 127 -9.62 -21.50 1.05
C GLN A 127 -10.73 -20.61 0.48
N LEU A 128 -10.64 -20.22 -0.79
CA LEU A 128 -11.63 -19.36 -1.44
C LEU A 128 -12.90 -20.14 -1.77
N PRO A 129 -14.09 -19.51 -1.65
CA PRO A 129 -15.35 -20.12 -2.03
C PRO A 129 -15.49 -20.25 -3.55
N GLU A 130 -16.31 -21.21 -3.99
CA GLU A 130 -16.74 -21.27 -5.39
C GLU A 130 -17.73 -20.12 -5.68
N HIS A 131 -17.39 -19.28 -6.65
CA HIS A 131 -18.21 -18.14 -7.05
C HIS A 131 -17.91 -17.74 -8.52
N PRO A 132 -18.88 -17.21 -9.28
CA PRO A 132 -18.61 -16.55 -10.56
C PRO A 132 -17.59 -15.41 -10.45
N PRO A 133 -16.88 -15.04 -11.53
CA PRO A 133 -16.00 -13.87 -11.47
C PRO A 133 -16.80 -12.58 -11.16
N TYR A 134 -16.25 -11.73 -10.30
CA TYR A 134 -16.79 -10.42 -9.98
C TYR A 134 -16.47 -9.38 -11.07
N PHE A 135 -15.31 -9.52 -11.71
CA PHE A 135 -14.77 -8.57 -12.67
C PHE A 135 -14.44 -9.25 -14.02
N PRO A 136 -14.37 -8.48 -15.13
CA PRO A 136 -13.79 -8.94 -16.38
C PRO A 136 -12.37 -9.50 -16.22
N GLU A 137 -11.99 -10.47 -17.06
CA GLU A 137 -10.69 -11.14 -16.96
C GLU A 137 -9.48 -10.22 -17.22
N ASP A 138 -9.67 -9.16 -17.99
CA ASP A 138 -8.66 -8.18 -18.37
C ASP A 138 -8.51 -7.02 -17.37
N GLU A 139 -9.43 -6.91 -16.41
CA GLU A 139 -9.35 -5.89 -15.37
C GLU A 139 -8.30 -6.27 -14.32
N LEU A 140 -7.34 -5.38 -14.05
CA LEU A 140 -6.25 -5.61 -13.09
C LEU A 140 -6.44 -4.86 -11.78
N THR A 141 -7.21 -3.76 -11.76
CA THR A 141 -7.35 -2.87 -10.60
C THR A 141 -8.52 -1.89 -10.80
N ASP A 142 -9.12 -1.46 -9.68
CA ASP A 142 -10.17 -0.43 -9.65
C ASP A 142 -9.61 1.01 -9.69
N ARG A 143 -8.28 1.16 -9.71
CA ARG A 143 -7.62 2.47 -9.57
C ARG A 143 -7.35 3.15 -10.91
N THR A 144 -7.68 4.44 -10.96
CA THR A 144 -7.41 5.28 -12.14
C THR A 144 -5.91 5.51 -12.37
N GLU A 145 -5.52 5.80 -13.61
CA GLU A 145 -4.14 6.18 -13.95
C GLU A 145 -3.62 7.37 -13.14
N ARG A 146 -4.51 8.30 -12.79
CA ARG A 146 -4.19 9.46 -11.94
C ARG A 146 -3.74 9.03 -10.55
N PHE A 147 -4.35 7.98 -10.00
CA PHE A 147 -3.96 7.42 -8.72
C PHE A 147 -2.54 6.85 -8.78
N PHE A 148 -2.23 6.03 -9.80
CA PHE A 148 -0.88 5.49 -9.98
C PHE A 148 0.17 6.59 -10.18
N ALA A 149 -0.16 7.64 -10.93
CA ALA A 149 0.74 8.80 -11.05
C ALA A 149 1.01 9.47 -9.69
N ALA A 150 -0.01 9.64 -8.85
CA ALA A 150 0.16 10.18 -7.50
C ALA A 150 0.99 9.25 -6.59
N GLU A 151 0.72 7.94 -6.61
CA GLU A 151 1.46 6.91 -5.87
C GLU A 151 2.94 6.88 -6.27
N ILE A 152 3.27 6.91 -7.56
CA ILE A 152 4.66 6.92 -8.06
C ILE A 152 5.41 8.16 -7.55
N ILE A 153 4.80 9.35 -7.61
CA ILE A 153 5.43 10.58 -7.08
C ILE A 153 5.65 10.44 -5.57
N ARG A 154 4.65 9.97 -4.82
CA ARG A 154 4.74 9.81 -3.37
C ARG A 154 5.78 8.77 -2.97
N GLU A 155 5.91 7.68 -3.71
CA GLU A 155 6.99 6.71 -3.52
C GLU A 155 8.36 7.41 -3.66
N LYS A 156 8.55 8.25 -4.68
CA LYS A 156 9.82 8.99 -4.85
C LYS A 156 10.05 10.00 -3.75
N ILE A 157 9.01 10.63 -3.20
CA ILE A 157 9.14 11.42 -1.97
C ILE A 157 9.61 10.51 -0.82
N PHE A 158 8.97 9.36 -0.62
CA PHE A 158 9.35 8.44 0.45
C PHE A 158 10.81 7.97 0.36
N LEU A 159 11.32 7.74 -0.84
CA LEU A 159 12.69 7.27 -1.06
C LEU A 159 13.77 8.37 -0.96
N ASN A 160 13.41 9.64 -1.13
CA ASN A 160 14.39 10.74 -1.19
C ASN A 160 14.41 11.65 0.03
N TYR A 161 13.40 11.58 0.90
CA TYR A 161 13.33 12.39 2.11
C TYR A 161 13.25 11.52 3.35
N GLU A 162 13.73 12.07 4.45
CA GLU A 162 13.75 11.41 5.76
C GLU A 162 12.81 12.13 6.74
N GLU A 163 12.86 11.71 8.00
CA GLU A 163 12.14 12.31 9.12
C GLU A 163 10.62 12.38 8.83
N GLU A 164 9.99 13.54 9.01
CA GLU A 164 8.53 13.68 8.90
C GLU A 164 8.04 13.95 7.47
N ILE A 165 8.94 14.26 6.51
CA ILE A 165 8.54 14.69 5.16
C ILE A 165 7.73 13.60 4.43
N PRO A 166 8.18 12.33 4.36
CA PRO A 166 7.40 11.27 3.71
C PRO A 166 5.99 11.09 4.29
N TYR A 167 5.83 11.34 5.59
CA TYR A 167 4.57 11.12 6.32
C TYR A 167 3.64 12.35 6.31
N SER A 168 4.14 13.51 5.91
CA SER A 168 3.38 14.78 5.86
C SER A 168 3.09 15.26 4.44
N ALA A 169 3.69 14.61 3.44
CA ALA A 169 3.40 14.85 2.03
C ALA A 169 2.10 14.15 1.57
N GLU A 170 1.30 14.84 0.76
CA GLU A 170 0.18 14.30 -0.01
C GLU A 170 0.29 14.71 -1.48
N VAL A 171 -0.09 13.83 -2.41
CA VAL A 171 0.05 14.11 -3.85
C VAL A 171 -1.32 14.07 -4.51
N SER A 172 -1.69 15.16 -5.16
CA SER A 172 -2.93 15.27 -5.93
C SER A 172 -2.62 15.59 -7.38
N VAL A 173 -3.09 14.75 -8.31
CA VAL A 173 -3.00 15.02 -9.75
C VAL A 173 -4.16 15.93 -10.16
N THR A 174 -3.84 17.16 -10.56
CA THR A 174 -4.83 18.19 -10.91
C THR A 174 -5.16 18.21 -12.40
N ASP A 175 -4.25 17.77 -13.26
CA ASP A 175 -4.48 17.62 -14.71
C ASP A 175 -3.80 16.35 -15.20
N PHE A 176 -4.50 15.58 -16.03
CA PHE A 176 -3.98 14.38 -16.68
C PHE A 176 -4.56 14.35 -18.09
N LYS A 177 -3.71 14.64 -19.08
CA LYS A 177 -4.06 14.72 -20.49
C LYS A 177 -3.24 13.72 -21.27
N GLU A 178 -3.90 12.65 -21.65
CA GLU A 178 -3.32 11.62 -22.49
C GLU A 178 -3.47 11.99 -23.97
N ALA A 179 -2.37 11.83 -24.71
CA ALA A 179 -2.34 11.81 -26.16
C ALA A 179 -1.72 10.48 -26.63
N GLU A 180 -1.60 10.29 -27.94
CA GLU A 180 -1.08 9.05 -28.54
C GLU A 180 0.30 8.67 -27.99
N ASP A 181 1.28 9.59 -28.07
CA ASP A 181 2.68 9.32 -27.69
C ASP A 181 3.10 9.88 -26.32
N ILE A 182 2.29 10.76 -25.72
CA ILE A 182 2.68 11.53 -24.53
C ILE A 182 1.52 11.75 -23.58
N ILE A 183 1.80 11.62 -22.28
CA ILE A 183 0.89 12.00 -21.20
C ILE A 183 1.43 13.27 -20.53
N ARG A 184 0.59 14.29 -20.41
CA ARG A 184 0.88 15.52 -19.69
C ARG A 184 0.19 15.49 -18.33
N ILE A 185 0.99 15.53 -17.26
CA ILE A 185 0.54 15.38 -15.89
C ILE A 185 0.92 16.63 -15.11
N ARG A 186 -0.05 17.22 -14.41
CA ARG A 186 0.18 18.26 -13.40
C ARG A 186 -0.19 17.71 -12.03
N ALA A 187 0.75 17.79 -11.09
CA ALA A 187 0.56 17.32 -9.73
C ALA A 187 0.89 18.41 -8.70
N GLU A 188 0.13 18.41 -7.61
CA GLU A 188 0.34 19.25 -6.45
C GLU A 188 0.77 18.37 -5.28
N ILE A 189 1.90 18.71 -4.66
CA ILE A 189 2.43 18.06 -3.47
C ILE A 189 2.12 18.97 -2.28
N PHE A 190 1.24 18.52 -1.40
CA PHE A 190 0.85 19.23 -0.19
C PHE A 190 1.71 18.80 0.98
N VAL A 191 2.15 19.78 1.77
CA VAL A 191 2.83 19.58 3.06
C VAL A 191 2.15 20.40 4.15
N GLU A 192 2.43 20.14 5.43
CA GLU A 192 1.74 20.81 6.55
C GLU A 192 2.36 22.17 6.92
N ARG A 193 3.65 22.39 6.63
CA ARG A 193 4.39 23.59 7.07
C ARG A 193 5.26 24.17 5.96
N ASP A 194 5.51 25.48 6.03
CA ASP A 194 6.42 26.18 5.10
C ASP A 194 7.86 25.65 5.18
N THR A 195 8.32 25.23 6.38
CA THR A 195 9.63 24.61 6.55
C THR A 195 9.74 23.31 5.74
N GLN A 196 8.70 22.47 5.77
CA GLN A 196 8.62 21.23 4.99
C GLN A 196 8.60 21.52 3.49
N LYS A 197 7.88 22.58 3.07
CA LYS A 197 7.87 23.02 1.67
C LYS A 197 9.28 23.40 1.20
N GLY A 198 10.03 24.14 2.03
CA GLY A 198 11.42 24.48 1.76
C GLY A 198 12.32 23.24 1.60
N ILE A 199 12.20 22.27 2.51
CA ILE A 199 12.95 21.00 2.46
C ILE A 199 12.61 20.21 1.20
N LEU A 200 11.32 20.09 0.87
CA LEU A 200 10.85 19.35 -0.29
C LEU A 200 11.37 19.98 -1.60
N ILE A 201 11.31 21.30 -1.72
CA ILE A 201 11.85 22.01 -2.90
C ILE A 201 13.37 21.82 -2.98
N GLY A 202 14.07 21.96 -1.85
CA GLY A 202 15.52 21.91 -1.79
C GLY A 202 16.18 23.17 -2.36
N LYS A 203 17.52 23.23 -2.26
CA LYS A 203 18.30 24.36 -2.75
C LYS A 203 18.10 24.52 -4.27
N ALA A 204 17.65 25.69 -4.70
CA ALA A 204 17.35 25.99 -6.11
C ALA A 204 16.40 24.97 -6.82
N GLY A 205 15.56 24.25 -6.06
CA GLY A 205 14.65 23.25 -6.61
C GLY A 205 15.27 21.89 -6.93
N GLU A 206 16.54 21.66 -6.54
CA GLU A 206 17.29 20.45 -6.90
C GLU A 206 16.63 19.15 -6.39
N SER A 207 16.18 19.14 -5.13
CA SER A 207 15.54 17.97 -4.51
C SER A 207 14.23 17.62 -5.21
N LEU A 208 13.36 18.60 -5.43
CA LEU A 208 12.09 18.37 -6.13
C LEU A 208 12.31 17.95 -7.59
N LYS A 209 13.32 18.51 -8.26
CA LYS A 209 13.69 18.10 -9.62
C LYS A 209 14.12 16.63 -9.66
N LYS A 210 14.90 16.18 -8.68
CA LYS A 210 15.32 14.77 -8.57
C LYS A 210 14.11 13.83 -8.43
N VAL A 211 13.16 14.18 -7.56
CA VAL A 211 11.90 13.44 -7.37
C VAL A 211 11.11 13.38 -8.68
N GLY A 212 10.89 14.53 -9.33
CA GLY A 212 10.16 14.60 -10.59
C GLY A 212 10.82 13.79 -11.71
N MET A 213 12.16 13.82 -11.80
CA MET A 213 12.91 13.03 -12.79
C MET A 213 12.76 11.51 -12.57
N GLN A 214 12.85 11.05 -11.32
CA GLN A 214 12.67 9.64 -10.99
C GLN A 214 11.22 9.18 -11.20
N ALA A 215 10.26 9.99 -10.78
CA ALA A 215 8.84 9.70 -10.97
C ALA A 215 8.48 9.62 -12.45
N ARG A 216 8.98 10.56 -13.27
CA ARG A 216 8.78 10.56 -14.73
C ARG A 216 9.31 9.27 -15.36
N LYS A 217 10.51 8.82 -15.00
CA LYS A 217 11.11 7.60 -15.54
C LYS A 217 10.26 6.36 -15.25
N ASP A 218 9.74 6.26 -14.03
CA ASP A 218 8.94 5.11 -13.62
C ASP A 218 7.55 5.15 -14.26
N MET A 219 6.96 6.34 -14.40
CA MET A 219 5.73 6.54 -15.17
C MET A 219 5.91 6.16 -16.65
N GLU A 220 7.02 6.53 -17.29
CA GLU A 220 7.31 6.13 -18.67
C GLU A 220 7.38 4.60 -18.83
N ALA A 221 8.01 3.94 -17.85
CA ALA A 221 8.08 2.48 -17.83
C ALA A 221 6.72 1.82 -17.56
N PHE A 222 5.87 2.45 -16.73
CA PHE A 222 4.55 1.96 -16.37
C PHE A 222 3.53 2.16 -17.50
N PHE A 223 3.35 3.39 -17.98
CA PHE A 223 2.38 3.76 -19.02
C PHE A 223 2.83 3.45 -20.45
N LYS A 224 4.10 3.09 -20.65
CA LYS A 224 4.69 2.84 -21.98
C LYS A 224 4.56 4.03 -22.95
N LYS A 225 4.49 5.25 -22.42
CA LYS A 225 4.38 6.52 -23.17
C LYS A 225 5.38 7.54 -22.63
N LYS A 226 5.69 8.58 -23.42
CA LYS A 226 6.48 9.72 -22.91
C LYS A 226 5.68 10.45 -21.83
N ILE A 227 6.36 10.97 -20.82
CA ILE A 227 5.70 11.70 -19.74
C ILE A 227 6.23 13.14 -19.65
N PHE A 228 5.32 14.10 -19.63
CA PHE A 228 5.61 15.48 -19.23
C PHE A 228 4.97 15.73 -17.87
N LEU A 229 5.81 15.86 -16.84
CA LEU A 229 5.37 15.99 -15.45
C LEU A 229 5.71 17.39 -14.91
N GLU A 230 4.67 18.13 -14.51
CA GLU A 230 4.79 19.37 -13.74
C GLU A 230 4.40 19.13 -12.28
N THR A 231 5.26 19.49 -11.34
CA THR A 231 4.99 19.35 -9.89
C THR A 231 5.06 20.70 -9.18
N PHE A 232 4.07 20.99 -8.34
CA PHE A 232 4.02 22.19 -7.52
C PHE A 232 3.94 21.83 -6.04
N VAL A 233 4.62 22.58 -5.17
CA VAL A 233 4.57 22.35 -3.71
C VAL A 233 3.69 23.40 -3.04
N LYS A 234 2.66 22.94 -2.33
CA LYS A 234 1.70 23.78 -1.59
C LYS A 234 1.69 23.43 -0.11
N VAL A 235 1.35 24.41 0.72
CA VAL A 235 1.14 24.20 2.15
C VAL A 235 -0.35 24.06 2.42
N ALA A 236 -0.75 22.92 2.97
CA ALA A 236 -2.07 22.68 3.54
C ALA A 236 -1.88 22.42 5.04
N LYS A 237 -2.03 23.47 5.84
CA LYS A 237 -1.75 23.41 7.30
C LYS A 237 -2.56 22.29 7.95
N ASN A 238 -1.88 21.44 8.72
CA ASN A 238 -2.50 20.36 9.52
C ASN A 238 -3.47 19.44 8.77
N TRP A 239 -3.30 19.26 7.45
CA TRP A 239 -4.29 18.57 6.62
C TRP A 239 -4.62 17.15 7.10
N ARG A 240 -3.67 16.45 7.74
CA ARG A 240 -3.85 15.10 8.31
C ARG A 240 -4.87 15.03 9.45
N LYS A 241 -5.19 16.18 10.06
CA LYS A 241 -6.18 16.34 11.14
C LYS A 241 -7.49 16.94 10.64
N GLU A 242 -7.52 17.45 9.40
CA GLU A 242 -8.68 18.16 8.85
C GLU A 242 -9.53 17.22 8.00
N ARG A 243 -10.68 16.78 8.53
CA ARG A 243 -11.59 15.84 7.82
C ARG A 243 -11.97 16.30 6.41
N ASN A 244 -12.21 17.60 6.21
CA ASN A 244 -12.54 18.14 4.89
C ASN A 244 -11.39 17.96 3.89
N ARG A 245 -10.14 18.10 4.33
CA ARG A 245 -8.96 17.83 3.50
C ARG A 245 -8.80 16.34 3.22
N LEU A 246 -9.06 15.50 4.22
CA LEU A 246 -9.05 14.05 4.05
C LEU A 246 -10.07 13.60 3.00
N ARG A 247 -11.29 14.15 3.00
CA ARG A 247 -12.28 13.93 1.92
C ARG A 247 -11.76 14.38 0.56
N GLN A 248 -11.21 15.60 0.49
CA GLN A 248 -10.65 16.13 -0.77
C GLN A 248 -9.54 15.25 -1.34
N PHE A 249 -8.73 14.63 -0.47
CA PHE A 249 -7.65 13.72 -0.86
C PHE A 249 -8.11 12.26 -1.02
N GLY A 250 -9.40 11.96 -0.90
CA GLY A 250 -9.94 10.60 -1.09
C GLY A 250 -9.63 9.63 0.05
N TYR A 251 -9.37 10.13 1.26
CA TYR A 251 -9.21 9.31 2.46
C TYR A 251 -10.52 9.04 3.18
N LEU A 252 -11.55 9.86 2.94
CA LEU A 252 -12.88 9.73 3.52
C LEU A 252 -13.91 9.94 2.41
N GLU A 253 -15.05 9.27 2.55
CA GLU A 253 -16.28 9.59 1.80
C GLU A 253 -16.90 10.93 2.25
#